data_AF-A0A5B2TG78-F1
#
_entry.id   AF-A0A5B2TG78-F1
#
_cell.length_a   1.000
_cell.length_b   1.000
_cell.length_c   1.000
_cell.angle_alpha   90.00
_cell.angle_beta   90.00
_cell.angle_gamma   90.00
#
_symmetry.space_group_name_H-M   'P 1'
#
loop_
_entity.id
_entity.type
_entity.pdbx_description
1 polymer ?
#
loop_
_entity_poly.entity_id
_entity_poly.type
_entity_poly.pdbx_seq_one_letter_code
_entity_poly.pdbx_strand_id
1 'polypeptide(L)'
;MKQPEVVLPPQRACRQDGVGAGAGGVLRSVRSLRAIAALLVLLFHIAETTGGGFRTGAAGADLFFVVSGFILWVATARRRIGAAEFLASRAIRILPLYWGVTLLMAAALLQGPGFDPAHVIASLLLVPHADSHGMIRPVFVPGWTLYLTAFFYLGFAALLRLPRAEQLWAATCLFLALPGLGLLLQPGDAVLFTYTSPLLLEFLAGLWLGQLFLRGCLPRGLAAPAAMACGLALLLVADHAGYDADSRRVLVWGVPACLILAGAAGWEASGGPFPRGRLARLLARLGGRLGDASYSLYLSHPLVLAALWTLLPEQPPPVFAVAGALACCAVALLCFAWIEQPLTDALREGRTGWRGGAAPRRARARRIMAGAVALIALGGAGSGLMLAGSRTHPATGAANGPASGPGPLRGCTILGDSIAAGLSRMVPACRVLARPGLTSAEYRQAFPGAIGGQVAIISLGANDWQGDTEWNLLELRRTIRAGQVVWLLPNVHHLGIRAGIARVAGRHGDAVIDTTAFVGSDGLHPDGAGYRMIAARLPVPQAAR
;
A
#
# COMPACT_ATOMS: atom_id res chain seq x y z
N MET A 1 -45.40 17.24 45.95
CA MET A 1 -45.42 17.04 44.48
C MET A 1 -44.15 16.30 44.07
N LYS A 2 -44.24 14.99 43.82
CA LYS A 2 -43.13 14.19 43.26
C LYS A 2 -43.27 14.22 41.73
N GLN A 3 -42.20 14.56 41.02
CA GLN A 3 -42.16 14.55 39.56
C GLN A 3 -42.34 13.12 39.03
N PRO A 4 -43.03 12.93 37.88
CA PRO A 4 -43.17 11.61 37.28
C PRO A 4 -41.87 11.20 36.59
N GLU A 5 -41.42 10.00 36.93
CA GLU A 5 -40.28 9.31 36.35
C GLU A 5 -40.57 8.95 34.89
N VAL A 6 -39.80 9.53 33.96
CA VAL A 6 -39.88 9.21 32.53
C VAL A 6 -39.32 7.81 32.31
N VAL A 7 -40.22 6.82 32.23
CA VAL A 7 -39.87 5.45 31.84
C VAL A 7 -39.55 5.45 30.34
N LEU A 8 -38.26 5.45 30.01
CA LEU A 8 -37.80 5.18 28.65
C LEU A 8 -38.20 3.74 28.26
N PRO A 9 -38.70 3.52 27.04
CA PRO A 9 -39.08 2.19 26.59
C PRO A 9 -37.86 1.25 26.59
N PRO A 10 -38.04 -0.06 26.86
CA PRO A 10 -36.93 -1.00 26.89
C PRO A 10 -36.30 -1.05 25.50
N GLN A 11 -35.03 -0.63 25.42
CA GLN A 11 -34.20 -0.94 24.27
C GLN A 11 -34.25 -2.46 24.09
N ARG A 12 -34.68 -2.94 22.91
CA ARG A 12 -34.66 -4.37 22.57
C ARG A 12 -33.21 -4.86 22.68
N ALA A 13 -32.81 -5.31 23.85
CA ALA A 13 -31.48 -5.78 24.12
C ALA A 13 -31.26 -7.07 23.31
N CYS A 14 -30.20 -7.11 22.50
CA CYS A 14 -29.68 -8.35 21.94
C CYS A 14 -29.60 -9.38 23.09
N ARG A 15 -30.14 -10.60 22.87
CA ARG A 15 -30.19 -11.68 23.87
C ARG A 15 -28.90 -11.74 24.70
N GLN A 16 -29.04 -11.54 26.01
CA GLN A 16 -27.98 -11.72 27.00
C GLN A 16 -27.81 -13.20 27.38
N ASP A 17 -27.87 -14.10 26.39
CA ASP A 17 -27.52 -15.49 26.63
C ASP A 17 -25.99 -15.51 26.78
N GLY A 18 -25.55 -15.68 28.03
CA GLY A 18 -24.18 -15.48 28.48
C GLY A 18 -23.15 -15.97 27.47
N VAL A 19 -22.40 -15.03 26.89
CA VAL A 19 -21.20 -15.37 26.14
C VAL A 19 -20.24 -15.97 27.15
N GLY A 20 -20.19 -17.31 27.18
CA GLY A 20 -19.12 -18.06 27.81
C GLY A 20 -17.81 -17.69 27.12
N ALA A 21 -17.23 -16.57 27.53
CA ALA A 21 -15.89 -16.14 27.16
C ALA A 21 -14.89 -17.06 27.85
N GLY A 22 -14.88 -18.33 27.43
CA GLY A 22 -13.95 -19.34 27.88
C GLY A 22 -12.53 -18.90 27.56
N ALA A 23 -11.74 -18.73 28.62
CA ALA A 23 -10.29 -18.74 28.70
C ALA A 23 -9.54 -17.75 27.78
N GLY A 24 -9.20 -16.58 28.33
CA GLY A 24 -7.86 -15.94 28.30
C GLY A 24 -7.08 -15.69 26.99
N GLY A 25 -7.53 -16.17 25.82
CA GLY A 25 -6.78 -16.15 24.57
C GLY A 25 -7.36 -15.22 23.51
N VAL A 26 -6.53 -14.82 22.56
CA VAL A 26 -6.96 -14.14 21.32
C VAL A 26 -7.94 -15.07 20.57
N LEU A 27 -9.04 -14.53 20.04
CA LEU A 27 -10.01 -15.29 19.24
C LEU A 27 -9.30 -16.06 18.12
N ARG A 28 -9.66 -17.33 17.93
CA ARG A 28 -9.01 -18.18 16.92
C ARG A 28 -9.31 -17.69 15.51
N SER A 29 -10.56 -17.29 15.26
CA SER A 29 -11.02 -16.65 14.03
C SER A 29 -10.16 -15.45 13.67
N VAL A 30 -9.94 -14.55 14.63
CA VAL A 30 -9.15 -13.33 14.42
C VAL A 30 -7.68 -13.65 14.12
N ARG A 31 -7.09 -14.65 14.79
CA ARG A 31 -5.73 -15.11 14.45
C ARG A 31 -5.66 -15.65 13.03
N SER A 32 -6.61 -16.48 12.62
CA SER A 32 -6.68 -16.99 11.25
C SER A 32 -6.90 -15.88 10.21
N LEU A 33 -7.76 -14.90 10.50
CA LEU A 33 -7.99 -13.76 9.61
C LEU A 33 -6.74 -12.89 9.43
N ARG A 34 -5.91 -12.71 10.46
CA ARG A 34 -4.61 -12.04 10.32
C ARG A 34 -3.67 -12.80 9.38
N ALA A 35 -3.67 -14.14 9.46
CA ALA A 35 -2.89 -14.97 8.55
C ALA A 35 -3.39 -14.80 7.11
N ILE A 36 -4.71 -14.87 6.91
CA ILE A 36 -5.36 -14.68 5.60
C ILE A 36 -5.04 -13.30 5.02
N ALA A 37 -5.16 -12.23 5.82
CA ALA A 37 -4.81 -10.87 5.41
C ALA A 37 -3.38 -10.77 4.88
N ALA A 38 -2.40 -11.30 5.62
CA ALA A 38 -1.00 -11.29 5.20
C ALA A 38 -0.74 -12.16 3.96
N LEU A 39 -1.40 -13.31 3.84
CA LEU A 39 -1.30 -14.17 2.66
C LEU A 39 -1.92 -13.53 1.42
N LEU A 40 -3.04 -12.81 1.54
CA LEU A 40 -3.66 -12.10 0.42
C LEU A 40 -2.70 -11.03 -0.15
N VAL A 41 -2.06 -10.24 0.72
CA VAL A 41 -1.06 -9.24 0.32
C VAL A 41 0.18 -9.90 -0.31
N LEU A 42 0.64 -11.01 0.25
CA LEU A 42 1.73 -11.80 -0.32
C LEU A 42 1.40 -12.28 -1.74
N LEU A 43 0.23 -12.88 -1.93
CA LEU A 43 -0.21 -13.40 -3.23
C LEU A 43 -0.41 -12.26 -4.24
N PHE A 44 -0.87 -11.10 -3.79
CA PHE A 44 -0.93 -9.89 -4.62
C PHE A 44 0.46 -9.52 -5.16
N HIS A 45 1.47 -9.41 -4.30
CA HIS A 45 2.83 -9.06 -4.74
C HIS A 45 3.50 -10.17 -5.56
N ILE A 46 3.20 -11.45 -5.31
CA ILE A 46 3.63 -12.54 -6.19
C ILE A 46 3.03 -12.38 -7.59
N ALA A 47 1.74 -12.05 -7.67
CA ALA A 47 1.07 -11.81 -8.95
C ALA A 47 1.69 -10.61 -9.67
N GLU A 48 1.92 -9.49 -8.98
CA GLU A 48 2.61 -8.32 -9.56
C GLU A 48 4.01 -8.67 -10.07
N THR A 49 4.78 -9.42 -9.30
CA THR A 49 6.16 -9.82 -9.65
C THR A 49 6.18 -10.74 -10.89
N THR A 50 5.18 -11.61 -11.03
CA THR A 50 5.09 -12.59 -12.11
C THR A 50 4.27 -12.14 -13.31
N GLY A 51 3.76 -10.90 -13.31
CA GLY A 51 2.89 -10.37 -14.36
C GLY A 51 1.47 -10.96 -14.39
N GLY A 52 1.05 -11.63 -13.31
CA GLY A 52 -0.31 -12.14 -13.13
C GLY A 52 -1.28 -11.07 -12.60
N GLY A 53 -2.58 -11.34 -12.72
CA GLY A 53 -3.64 -10.47 -12.18
C GLY A 53 -4.22 -11.01 -10.87
N PHE A 54 -3.97 -10.33 -9.75
CA PHE A 54 -4.66 -10.60 -8.47
C PHE A 54 -4.80 -9.34 -7.61
N ARG A 55 -5.38 -8.28 -8.17
CA ARG A 55 -5.47 -6.95 -7.55
C ARG A 55 -6.20 -6.98 -6.21
N THR A 56 -7.21 -7.84 -6.09
CA THR A 56 -8.02 -7.96 -4.87
C THR A 56 -7.25 -8.53 -3.68
N GLY A 57 -6.08 -9.16 -3.89
CA GLY A 57 -5.21 -9.53 -2.78
C GLY A 57 -4.73 -8.34 -1.94
N ALA A 58 -4.68 -7.13 -2.52
CA ALA A 58 -4.37 -5.91 -1.78
C ALA A 58 -5.40 -5.58 -0.68
N ALA A 59 -6.65 -6.08 -0.80
CA ALA A 59 -7.69 -5.98 0.23
C ALA A 59 -7.31 -6.66 1.56
N GLY A 60 -6.25 -7.47 1.57
CA GLY A 60 -5.66 -7.99 2.81
C GLY A 60 -5.18 -6.88 3.76
N ALA A 61 -4.71 -5.74 3.24
CA ALA A 61 -4.36 -4.59 4.07
C ALA A 61 -5.60 -3.97 4.76
N ASP A 62 -6.72 -3.90 4.04
CA ASP A 62 -7.98 -3.37 4.53
C ASP A 62 -8.56 -4.28 5.63
N LEU A 63 -8.50 -5.61 5.44
CA LEU A 63 -8.78 -6.58 6.50
C LEU A 63 -7.88 -6.40 7.72
N PHE A 64 -6.59 -6.06 7.52
CA PHE A 64 -5.68 -5.77 8.63
C PHE A 64 -6.08 -4.52 9.41
N PHE A 65 -6.55 -3.45 8.76
CA PHE A 65 -7.03 -2.23 9.43
C PHE A 65 -8.28 -2.51 10.27
N VAL A 66 -9.28 -3.19 9.70
CA VAL A 66 -10.51 -3.55 10.42
C VAL A 66 -10.20 -4.46 11.61
N VAL A 67 -9.36 -5.49 11.42
CA VAL A 67 -8.94 -6.40 12.51
C VAL A 67 -8.16 -5.65 13.60
N SER A 68 -7.32 -4.67 13.23
CA SER A 68 -6.54 -3.88 14.19
C SER A 68 -7.43 -3.05 15.12
N GLY A 69 -8.45 -2.38 14.56
CA GLY A 69 -9.46 -1.67 15.35
C GLY A 69 -10.24 -2.61 16.27
N PHE A 70 -10.68 -3.76 15.75
CA PHE A 70 -11.41 -4.77 16.52
C PHE A 70 -10.62 -5.29 17.72
N ILE A 71 -9.37 -5.74 17.49
CA ILE A 71 -8.51 -6.27 18.56
C ILE A 71 -8.24 -5.20 19.59
N LEU A 72 -7.97 -3.96 19.15
CA LEU A 72 -7.70 -2.85 20.05
C LEU A 72 -8.89 -2.58 20.97
N TRP A 73 -10.12 -2.49 20.44
CA TRP A 73 -11.30 -2.25 21.25
C TRP A 73 -11.58 -3.38 22.24
N VAL A 74 -11.54 -4.64 21.77
CA VAL A 74 -11.80 -5.82 22.62
C VAL A 74 -10.72 -5.98 23.69
N ALA A 75 -9.44 -5.73 23.37
CA ALA A 75 -8.35 -5.86 24.33
C ALA A 75 -8.40 -4.79 25.43
N THR A 76 -8.76 -3.56 25.08
CA THR A 76 -8.88 -2.44 26.03
C THR A 76 -10.16 -2.50 26.87
N ALA A 77 -11.18 -3.24 26.42
CA ALA A 77 -12.38 -3.48 27.23
C ALA A 77 -12.11 -4.36 28.47
N ARG A 78 -11.07 -5.23 28.42
CA ARG A 78 -10.78 -6.19 29.50
C ARG A 78 -10.03 -5.59 30.68
N ARG A 79 -9.36 -4.44 30.51
CA ARG A 79 -8.61 -3.76 31.55
C ARG A 79 -8.45 -2.28 31.25
N ARG A 80 -8.53 -1.44 32.28
CA ARG A 80 -8.11 -0.03 32.15
C ARG A 80 -6.60 0.01 31.92
N ILE A 81 -6.19 0.61 30.81
CA ILE A 81 -4.78 0.79 30.43
C ILE A 81 -4.52 2.28 30.26
N GLY A 82 -3.41 2.78 30.82
CA GLY A 82 -3.00 4.17 30.63
C GLY A 82 -2.45 4.41 29.21
N ALA A 83 -2.53 5.64 28.73
CA ALA A 83 -2.05 6.01 27.38
C ALA A 83 -0.58 5.63 27.14
N ALA A 84 0.31 5.91 28.10
CA ALA A 84 1.72 5.55 28.01
C ALA A 84 1.94 4.02 27.99
N GLU A 85 1.23 3.28 28.85
CA GLU A 85 1.33 1.81 28.89
C GLU A 85 0.86 1.19 27.56
N PHE A 86 -0.23 1.72 27.01
CA PHE A 86 -0.78 1.34 25.72
C PHE A 86 0.20 1.60 24.59
N LEU A 87 0.68 2.83 24.43
CA LEU A 87 1.59 3.21 23.35
C LEU A 87 2.90 2.41 23.43
N ALA A 88 3.49 2.29 24.62
CA ALA A 88 4.71 1.50 24.79
C ALA A 88 4.48 0.01 24.46
N SER A 89 3.31 -0.55 24.77
CA SER A 89 2.98 -1.94 24.39
C SER A 89 2.86 -2.13 22.87
N ARG A 90 2.45 -1.09 22.12
CA ARG A 90 2.35 -1.14 20.66
C ARG A 90 3.71 -0.89 20.01
N ALA A 91 4.46 0.09 20.52
CA ALA A 91 5.80 0.44 20.06
C ALA A 91 6.75 -0.77 20.15
N ILE A 92 6.81 -1.45 21.31
CA ILE A 92 7.65 -2.65 21.51
C ILE A 92 7.34 -3.76 20.50
N ARG A 93 6.08 -3.89 20.09
CA ARG A 93 5.67 -4.93 19.15
C ARG A 93 5.99 -4.57 17.70
N ILE A 94 5.91 -3.30 17.34
CA ILE A 94 5.93 -2.86 15.94
C ILE A 94 7.31 -2.32 15.56
N LEU A 95 7.81 -1.34 16.30
CA LEU A 95 8.98 -0.55 15.91
C LEU A 95 10.27 -1.38 15.75
N PRO A 96 10.63 -2.31 16.64
CA PRO A 96 11.94 -2.95 16.56
C PRO A 96 12.15 -3.74 15.27
N LEU A 97 11.15 -4.53 14.86
CA LEU A 97 11.25 -5.30 13.63
C LEU A 97 11.18 -4.39 12.40
N TYR A 98 10.29 -3.39 12.41
CA TYR A 98 10.17 -2.40 11.33
C TYR A 98 11.47 -1.61 11.12
N TRP A 99 12.09 -1.13 12.20
CA TRP A 99 13.39 -0.47 12.14
C TRP A 99 14.46 -1.39 11.57
N GLY A 100 14.50 -2.65 11.98
CA GLY A 100 15.42 -3.65 11.44
C GLY A 100 15.33 -3.79 9.92
N VAL A 101 14.12 -4.02 9.38
CA VAL A 101 13.94 -4.14 7.92
C VAL A 101 14.15 -2.81 7.17
N THR A 102 13.78 -1.68 7.78
CA THR A 102 13.98 -0.36 7.16
C THR A 102 15.47 -0.02 7.08
N LEU A 103 16.24 -0.28 8.13
CA LEU A 103 17.69 -0.07 8.14
C LEU A 103 18.40 -1.04 7.19
N LEU A 104 17.94 -2.29 7.09
CA LEU A 104 18.47 -3.25 6.12
C LEU A 104 18.26 -2.76 4.68
N MET A 105 17.05 -2.25 4.37
CA MET A 105 16.77 -1.68 3.05
C MET A 105 17.59 -0.40 2.80
N ALA A 106 17.69 0.49 3.79
CA ALA A 106 18.52 1.69 3.69
C ALA A 106 20.00 1.33 3.44
N ALA A 107 20.52 0.28 4.09
CA ALA A 107 21.87 -0.21 3.90
C ALA A 107 22.12 -0.70 2.47
N ALA A 108 21.14 -1.38 1.86
CA ALA A 108 21.21 -1.79 0.46
C ALA A 108 21.23 -0.60 -0.52
N LEU A 109 20.66 0.54 -0.12
CA LEU A 109 20.61 1.76 -0.92
C LEU A 109 21.83 2.67 -0.75
N LEU A 110 22.67 2.49 0.28
CA LEU A 110 23.76 3.42 0.68
C LEU A 110 24.69 3.87 -0.45
N GLN A 111 24.89 3.03 -1.48
CA GLN A 111 25.79 3.31 -2.60
C GLN A 111 25.06 3.68 -3.90
N GLY A 112 23.72 3.76 -3.87
CA GLY A 112 22.89 4.06 -5.03
C GLY A 112 22.31 5.49 -4.99
N PRO A 113 21.84 6.00 -6.14
CA PRO A 113 21.23 7.33 -6.24
C PRO A 113 19.90 7.48 -5.47
N GLY A 114 19.38 6.40 -4.89
CA GLY A 114 18.13 6.38 -4.12
C GLY A 114 18.30 6.57 -2.61
N PHE A 115 19.51 6.73 -2.09
CA PHE A 115 19.72 6.96 -0.65
C PHE A 115 19.56 8.45 -0.29
N ASP A 116 18.59 8.73 0.57
CA ASP A 116 18.41 10.03 1.21
C ASP A 116 18.30 9.85 2.75
N PRO A 117 19.24 10.40 3.54
CA PRO A 117 19.17 10.35 5.00
C PRO A 117 17.85 10.90 5.57
N ALA A 118 17.28 11.95 4.97
CA ALA A 118 16.03 12.54 5.45
C ALA A 118 14.85 11.56 5.24
N HIS A 119 14.76 10.95 4.07
CA HIS A 119 13.81 9.87 3.75
C HIS A 119 13.94 8.67 4.71
N VAL A 120 15.17 8.27 5.06
CA VAL A 120 15.42 7.18 6.03
C VAL A 120 14.93 7.57 7.44
N ILE A 121 15.30 8.77 7.92
CA ILE A 121 14.90 9.24 9.26
C ILE A 121 13.37 9.36 9.35
N ALA A 122 12.73 9.97 8.36
CA ALA A 122 11.28 10.11 8.32
C ALA A 122 10.57 8.74 8.27
N SER A 123 11.13 7.78 7.52
CA SER A 123 10.65 6.39 7.52
C SER A 123 10.74 5.76 8.91
N LEU A 124 11.91 5.82 9.57
CA LEU A 124 12.10 5.26 10.91
C LEU A 124 11.16 5.86 11.97
N LEU A 125 10.82 7.14 11.83
CA LEU A 125 9.90 7.85 12.71
C LEU A 125 8.41 7.63 12.35
N LEU A 126 8.12 6.85 11.30
CA LEU A 126 6.77 6.64 10.77
C LEU A 126 6.04 7.94 10.39
N VAL A 127 6.79 8.94 9.93
CA VAL A 127 6.25 10.21 9.44
C VAL A 127 6.03 10.10 7.94
N PRO A 128 4.81 10.34 7.41
CA PRO A 128 4.55 10.38 5.98
C PRO A 128 5.35 11.49 5.31
N HIS A 129 5.99 11.15 4.20
CA HIS A 129 6.81 12.06 3.42
C HIS A 129 6.87 11.53 1.98
N ALA A 130 7.17 12.43 1.03
CA ALA A 130 7.44 12.05 -0.34
C ALA A 130 8.86 11.51 -0.49
N ASP A 131 9.04 10.48 -1.32
CA ASP A 131 10.35 10.02 -1.78
C ASP A 131 10.91 10.96 -2.86
N SER A 132 12.11 10.66 -3.38
CA SER A 132 12.74 11.44 -4.46
C SER A 132 11.96 11.48 -5.77
N HIS A 133 10.93 10.64 -5.92
CA HIS A 133 10.02 10.59 -7.06
C HIS A 133 8.65 11.22 -6.74
N GLY A 134 8.49 11.88 -5.59
CA GLY A 134 7.25 12.51 -5.15
C GLY A 134 6.25 11.54 -4.49
N MET A 135 6.53 10.24 -4.45
CA MET A 135 5.57 9.25 -3.93
C MET A 135 5.55 9.23 -2.41
N ILE A 136 4.37 9.22 -1.80
CA ILE A 136 4.23 9.12 -0.34
C ILE A 136 4.42 7.67 0.11
N ARG A 137 5.68 7.25 0.24
CA ARG A 137 6.04 5.88 0.65
C ARG A 137 7.32 5.92 1.50
N PRO A 138 7.45 5.06 2.53
CA PRO A 138 8.70 4.88 3.23
C PRO A 138 9.73 4.13 2.39
N VAL A 139 11.01 4.18 2.84
CA VAL A 139 12.12 3.34 2.34
C VAL A 139 11.69 1.89 2.16
N PHE A 140 11.03 1.33 3.18
CA PHE A 140 10.41 0.01 3.09
C PHE A 140 8.93 0.17 2.77
N VAL A 141 8.57 0.10 1.48
CA VAL A 141 7.26 0.49 0.93
C VAL A 141 6.05 0.03 1.77
N PRO A 142 5.91 -1.24 2.21
CA PRO A 142 4.76 -1.66 3.02
C PRO A 142 4.55 -0.87 4.32
N GLY A 143 5.57 -0.13 4.78
CA GLY A 143 5.49 0.78 5.92
C GLY A 143 4.42 1.89 5.80
N TRP A 144 3.88 2.17 4.60
CA TRP A 144 2.79 3.15 4.46
C TRP A 144 1.55 2.80 5.31
N THR A 145 1.26 1.49 5.49
CA THR A 145 0.16 1.03 6.36
C THR A 145 0.46 1.29 7.85
N LEU A 146 1.75 1.30 8.22
CA LEU A 146 2.19 1.56 9.58
C LEU A 146 2.07 3.04 9.93
N TYR A 147 2.14 3.96 8.97
CA TYR A 147 1.83 5.38 9.21
C TYR A 147 0.41 5.55 9.77
N LEU A 148 -0.57 4.98 9.07
CA LEU A 148 -1.98 5.00 9.47
C LEU A 148 -2.19 4.27 10.81
N THR A 149 -1.55 3.11 10.97
CA THR A 149 -1.66 2.30 12.20
C THR A 149 -1.11 3.05 13.42
N ALA A 150 0.07 3.68 13.29
CA ALA A 150 0.69 4.46 14.36
C ALA A 150 -0.16 5.68 14.71
N PHE A 151 -0.64 6.41 13.70
CA PHE A 151 -1.52 7.57 13.89
C PHE A 151 -2.84 7.18 14.57
N PHE A 152 -3.48 6.09 14.14
CA PHE A 152 -4.68 5.56 14.79
C PHE A 152 -4.44 5.23 16.27
N TYR A 153 -3.29 4.62 16.60
CA TYR A 153 -2.94 4.34 18.00
C TYR A 153 -2.69 5.61 18.81
N LEU A 154 -2.04 6.63 18.25
CA LEU A 154 -1.86 7.92 18.91
C LEU A 154 -3.21 8.60 19.18
N GLY A 155 -4.08 8.65 18.17
CA GLY A 155 -5.44 9.18 18.29
C GLY A 155 -6.24 8.45 19.36
N PHE A 156 -6.26 7.12 19.34
CA PHE A 156 -6.96 6.34 20.36
C PHE A 156 -6.34 6.50 21.76
N ALA A 157 -5.01 6.59 21.87
CA ALA A 157 -4.34 6.79 23.15
C ALA A 157 -4.72 8.11 23.82
N ALA A 158 -4.93 9.18 23.03
CA ALA A 158 -5.42 10.46 23.54
C ALA A 158 -6.81 10.32 24.18
N LEU A 159 -7.66 9.43 23.65
CA LEU A 159 -9.01 9.17 24.13
C LEU A 159 -9.08 8.26 25.36
N LEU A 160 -8.00 7.55 25.71
CA LEU A 160 -7.98 6.65 26.88
C LEU A 160 -8.21 7.36 28.21
N ARG A 161 -8.04 8.70 28.25
CA ARG A 161 -8.34 9.52 29.43
C ARG A 161 -9.84 9.75 29.65
N LEU A 162 -10.65 9.60 28.59
CA LEU A 162 -12.09 9.80 28.66
C LEU A 162 -12.79 8.62 29.37
N PRO A 163 -13.96 8.86 29.98
CA PRO A 163 -14.83 7.79 30.47
C PRO A 163 -15.11 6.77 29.36
N ARG A 164 -15.13 5.47 29.73
CA ARG A 164 -15.28 4.37 28.77
C ARG A 164 -16.52 4.50 27.88
N ALA A 165 -17.61 5.05 28.43
CA ALA A 165 -18.86 5.27 27.72
C ALA A 165 -18.72 6.29 26.57
N GLU A 166 -17.79 7.24 26.69
CA GLU A 166 -17.57 8.31 25.72
C GLU A 166 -16.50 7.95 24.68
N GLN A 167 -15.57 7.04 25.01
CA GLN A 167 -14.43 6.70 24.15
C GLN A 167 -14.83 6.27 22.73
N LEU A 168 -15.90 5.49 22.56
CA LEU A 168 -16.32 5.03 21.23
C LEU A 168 -16.83 6.19 20.38
N TRP A 169 -17.66 7.04 20.98
CA TRP A 169 -18.24 8.19 20.31
C TRP A 169 -17.18 9.26 20.01
N ALA A 170 -16.28 9.53 20.95
CA ALA A 170 -15.15 10.43 20.71
C ALA A 170 -14.23 9.91 19.59
N ALA A 171 -13.96 8.59 19.55
CA ALA A 171 -13.21 7.98 18.45
C ALA A 171 -13.97 8.08 17.12
N THR A 172 -15.29 7.90 17.15
CA THR A 172 -16.16 8.05 15.97
C THR A 172 -16.11 9.47 15.45
N CYS A 173 -16.28 10.48 16.29
CA CYS A 173 -16.16 11.88 15.90
C CYS A 173 -14.78 12.19 15.31
N LEU A 174 -13.71 11.77 15.98
CA LEU A 174 -12.34 12.02 15.52
C LEU A 174 -12.05 11.37 14.16
N PHE A 175 -12.29 10.06 14.03
CA PHE A 175 -11.94 9.30 12.83
C PHE A 175 -12.96 9.45 11.69
N LEU A 176 -14.12 10.07 11.91
CA LEU A 176 -15.00 10.56 10.83
C LEU A 176 -14.61 11.98 10.40
N ALA A 177 -14.27 12.86 11.34
CA ALA A 177 -13.94 14.24 11.04
C ALA A 177 -12.67 14.36 10.19
N LEU A 178 -11.66 13.51 10.43
CA LEU A 178 -10.39 13.56 9.70
C LEU A 178 -10.55 13.28 8.19
N PRO A 179 -11.19 12.19 7.74
CA PRO A 179 -11.52 12.02 6.32
C PRO A 179 -12.42 13.13 5.75
N GLY A 180 -13.39 13.61 6.53
CA GLY A 180 -14.23 14.75 6.13
C GLY A 180 -13.41 16.02 5.87
N LEU A 181 -12.39 16.27 6.69
CA LEU A 181 -11.45 17.35 6.51
C LEU A 181 -10.56 17.12 5.27
N GLY A 182 -10.13 15.90 5.01
CA GLY A 182 -9.38 15.55 3.80
C GLY A 182 -10.15 15.84 2.51
N LEU A 183 -11.46 15.54 2.51
CA LEU A 183 -12.35 15.87 1.39
C LEU A 183 -12.50 17.39 1.20
N LEU A 184 -12.55 18.17 2.29
CA LEU A 184 -12.70 19.61 2.25
C LEU A 184 -11.41 20.35 1.85
N LEU A 185 -10.28 19.93 2.42
CA LEU A 185 -9.00 20.63 2.26
C LEU A 185 -8.21 20.18 1.03
N GLN A 186 -8.43 18.96 0.54
CA GLN A 186 -7.65 18.34 -0.55
C GLN A 186 -6.14 18.58 -0.40
N PRO A 187 -5.55 18.10 0.72
CA PRO A 187 -4.19 18.47 1.10
C PRO A 187 -3.13 18.00 0.09
N GLY A 188 -2.21 18.91 -0.24
CA GLY A 188 -1.04 18.61 -1.06
C GLY A 188 0.19 18.15 -0.26
N ASP A 189 0.19 18.31 1.07
CA ASP A 189 1.27 17.82 1.93
C ASP A 189 1.08 16.35 2.33
N ALA A 190 2.18 15.60 2.39
CA ALA A 190 2.15 14.15 2.61
C ALA A 190 1.53 13.75 3.95
N VAL A 191 1.72 14.56 4.98
CA VAL A 191 1.27 14.27 6.35
C VAL A 191 -0.24 14.40 6.43
N LEU A 192 -0.79 15.55 6.03
CA LEU A 192 -2.22 15.80 6.06
C LEU A 192 -2.93 14.85 5.10
N PHE A 193 -2.41 14.64 3.89
CA PHE A 193 -2.95 13.67 2.93
C PHE A 193 -3.11 12.27 3.54
N THR A 194 -2.06 11.78 4.21
CA THR A 194 -2.10 10.44 4.82
C THR A 194 -3.04 10.40 6.02
N TYR A 195 -2.99 11.39 6.90
CA TYR A 195 -3.75 11.38 8.16
C TYR A 195 -5.19 11.90 8.04
N THR A 196 -5.59 12.36 6.85
CA THR A 196 -6.99 12.56 6.48
C THR A 196 -7.49 11.49 5.50
N SER A 197 -6.77 10.36 5.36
CA SER A 197 -7.16 9.29 4.45
C SER A 197 -8.48 8.61 4.89
N PRO A 198 -9.39 8.28 3.94
CA PRO A 198 -10.57 7.47 4.21
C PRO A 198 -10.29 6.11 4.85
N LEU A 199 -9.06 5.59 4.74
CA LEU A 199 -8.65 4.31 5.34
C LEU A 199 -8.76 4.31 6.89
N LEU A 200 -8.77 5.48 7.53
CA LEU A 200 -9.05 5.60 8.97
C LEU A 200 -10.46 5.07 9.34
N LEU A 201 -11.40 5.09 8.40
CA LEU A 201 -12.75 4.56 8.59
C LEU A 201 -12.77 3.05 8.81
N GLU A 202 -11.78 2.31 8.29
CA GLU A 202 -11.71 0.86 8.45
C GLU A 202 -11.27 0.48 9.87
N PHE A 203 -10.32 1.22 10.43
CA PHE A 203 -9.99 1.10 11.85
C PHE A 203 -11.20 1.43 12.73
N LEU A 204 -11.94 2.50 12.40
CA LEU A 204 -13.16 2.87 13.11
C LEU A 204 -14.25 1.79 12.99
N ALA A 205 -14.44 1.20 11.81
CA ALA A 205 -15.35 0.07 11.61
C ALA A 205 -14.95 -1.12 12.50
N GLY A 206 -13.64 -1.38 12.60
CA GLY A 206 -13.08 -2.33 13.56
C GLY A 206 -13.48 -2.06 15.02
N LEU A 207 -13.41 -0.80 15.48
CA LEU A 207 -13.85 -0.40 16.83
C LEU A 207 -15.32 -0.75 17.06
N TRP A 208 -16.19 -0.42 16.11
CA TRP A 208 -17.63 -0.70 16.18
C TRP A 208 -17.93 -2.20 16.14
N LEU A 209 -17.27 -2.97 15.29
CA LEU A 209 -17.38 -4.44 15.28
C LEU A 209 -16.93 -5.04 16.61
N GLY A 210 -15.87 -4.49 17.22
CA GLY A 210 -15.44 -4.87 18.56
C GLY A 210 -16.52 -4.59 19.61
N GLN A 211 -17.19 -3.44 19.54
CA GLN A 211 -18.30 -3.10 20.44
C GLN A 211 -19.50 -4.03 20.25
N LEU A 212 -19.87 -4.33 18.99
CA LEU A 212 -20.95 -5.27 18.67
C LEU A 212 -20.62 -6.69 19.15
N PHE A 213 -19.35 -7.10 19.04
CA PHE A 213 -18.88 -8.38 19.58
C PHE A 213 -19.07 -8.46 21.10
N LEU A 214 -18.64 -7.44 21.84
CA LEU A 214 -18.78 -7.39 23.29
C LEU A 214 -20.25 -7.36 23.75
N ARG A 215 -21.13 -6.75 22.95
CA ARG A 215 -22.59 -6.75 23.19
C ARG A 215 -23.28 -8.03 22.73
N GLY A 216 -22.58 -8.95 22.08
CA GLY A 216 -23.19 -10.13 21.47
C GLY A 216 -24.22 -9.77 20.40
N CYS A 217 -23.95 -8.76 19.56
CA CYS A 217 -24.83 -8.35 18.45
C CYS A 217 -24.21 -8.65 17.07
N LEU A 218 -23.10 -9.40 17.00
CA LEU A 218 -22.59 -9.89 15.71
C LEU A 218 -23.50 -10.98 15.12
N PRO A 219 -23.42 -11.22 13.79
CA PRO A 219 -24.16 -12.31 13.14
C PRO A 219 -23.92 -13.67 13.83
N ARG A 220 -24.98 -14.48 13.99
CA ARG A 220 -24.92 -15.80 14.62
C ARG A 220 -25.61 -16.87 13.78
N GLY A 221 -25.37 -18.14 14.09
CA GLY A 221 -25.98 -19.25 13.37
C GLY A 221 -25.63 -19.19 11.88
N LEU A 222 -26.64 -19.32 11.00
CA LEU A 222 -26.46 -19.24 9.54
C LEU A 222 -26.12 -17.83 9.03
N ALA A 223 -26.42 -16.77 9.80
CA ALA A 223 -26.09 -15.40 9.39
C ALA A 223 -24.57 -15.14 9.41
N ALA A 224 -23.82 -15.85 10.26
CA ALA A 224 -22.37 -15.73 10.34
C ALA A 224 -21.63 -16.21 9.07
N PRO A 225 -21.81 -17.48 8.61
CA PRO A 225 -21.21 -17.92 7.36
C PRO A 225 -21.80 -17.19 6.14
N ALA A 226 -23.08 -16.78 6.17
CA ALA A 226 -23.67 -15.96 5.11
C ALA A 226 -22.97 -14.59 4.98
N ALA A 227 -22.65 -13.92 6.10
CA ALA A 227 -21.88 -12.68 6.09
C ALA A 227 -20.46 -12.89 5.52
N MET A 228 -19.77 -13.97 5.93
CA MET A 228 -18.45 -14.30 5.37
C MET A 228 -18.51 -14.57 3.87
N ALA A 229 -19.48 -15.36 3.41
CA ALA A 229 -19.67 -15.69 2.00
C ALA A 229 -20.02 -14.44 1.17
N CYS A 230 -20.86 -13.56 1.72
CA CYS A 230 -21.19 -12.28 1.09
C CYS A 230 -19.95 -11.39 0.94
N GLY A 231 -19.14 -11.23 1.99
CA GLY A 231 -17.89 -10.49 1.91
C GLY A 231 -16.93 -11.08 0.87
N LEU A 232 -16.76 -12.41 0.85
CA LEU A 232 -15.93 -13.06 -0.17
C LEU A 232 -16.47 -12.85 -1.59
N ALA A 233 -17.79 -12.98 -1.79
CA ALA A 233 -18.42 -12.77 -3.08
C ALA A 233 -18.21 -11.33 -3.59
N LEU A 234 -18.32 -10.33 -2.71
CA LEU A 234 -18.07 -8.93 -3.06
C LEU A 234 -16.62 -8.70 -3.51
N LEU A 235 -15.64 -9.33 -2.84
CA LEU A 235 -14.23 -9.27 -3.27
C LEU A 235 -14.04 -9.92 -4.65
N LEU A 236 -14.64 -11.10 -4.88
CA LEU A 236 -14.55 -11.78 -6.17
C LEU A 236 -15.20 -10.98 -7.31
N VAL A 237 -16.34 -10.34 -7.04
CA VAL A 237 -17.01 -9.44 -8.00
C VAL A 237 -16.13 -8.22 -8.30
N ALA A 238 -15.52 -7.62 -7.27
CA ALA A 238 -14.61 -6.48 -7.46
C ALA A 238 -13.39 -6.85 -8.32
N ASP A 239 -12.81 -8.03 -8.10
CA ASP A 239 -11.69 -8.57 -8.88
C ASP A 239 -12.09 -8.77 -10.34
N HIS A 240 -13.21 -9.46 -10.57
CA HIS A 240 -13.69 -9.78 -11.91
C HIS A 240 -14.07 -8.54 -12.71
N ALA A 241 -14.67 -7.55 -12.06
CA ALA A 241 -15.02 -6.27 -12.67
C ALA A 241 -13.80 -5.37 -12.93
N GLY A 242 -12.59 -5.77 -12.50
CA GLY A 242 -11.37 -5.00 -12.67
C GLY A 242 -11.40 -3.64 -11.96
N TYR A 243 -12.19 -3.52 -10.87
CA TYR A 243 -12.32 -2.27 -10.15
C TYR A 243 -10.96 -1.83 -9.59
N ASP A 244 -10.50 -0.67 -10.04
CA ASP A 244 -9.40 0.02 -9.40
C ASP A 244 -9.93 0.75 -8.16
N ALA A 245 -9.46 0.32 -7.00
CA ALA A 245 -10.11 0.68 -5.74
C ALA A 245 -9.76 2.09 -5.26
N ASP A 246 -8.83 2.82 -5.88
CA ASP A 246 -8.20 4.01 -5.26
C ASP A 246 -9.17 5.04 -4.65
N SER A 247 -10.24 5.43 -5.34
CA SER A 247 -11.22 6.41 -4.80
C SER A 247 -12.38 5.79 -4.02
N ARG A 248 -12.64 4.48 -4.18
CA ARG A 248 -13.76 3.76 -3.55
C ARG A 248 -13.30 2.63 -2.64
N ARG A 249 -12.03 2.64 -2.23
CA ARG A 249 -11.33 1.53 -1.59
C ARG A 249 -12.04 1.04 -0.33
N VAL A 250 -12.45 1.96 0.52
CA VAL A 250 -13.19 1.67 1.74
C VAL A 250 -14.50 0.93 1.48
N LEU A 251 -15.18 1.22 0.37
CA LEU A 251 -16.41 0.53 -0.02
C LEU A 251 -16.13 -0.82 -0.67
N VAL A 252 -15.16 -0.86 -1.58
CA VAL A 252 -14.88 -2.05 -2.40
C VAL A 252 -14.13 -3.12 -1.61
N TRP A 253 -13.24 -2.74 -0.70
CA TRP A 253 -12.40 -3.65 0.10
C TRP A 253 -12.71 -3.60 1.60
N GLY A 254 -12.95 -2.40 2.15
CA GLY A 254 -13.27 -2.23 3.57
C GLY A 254 -14.62 -2.85 4.00
N VAL A 255 -15.69 -2.70 3.21
CA VAL A 255 -17.00 -3.34 3.52
C VAL A 255 -16.91 -4.86 3.50
N PRO A 256 -16.34 -5.51 2.48
CA PRO A 256 -16.10 -6.95 2.52
C PRO A 256 -15.25 -7.41 3.71
N ALA A 257 -14.19 -6.68 4.05
CA ALA A 257 -13.36 -6.96 5.22
C ALA A 257 -14.19 -6.93 6.52
N CYS A 258 -15.10 -5.97 6.66
CA CYS A 258 -16.02 -5.88 7.80
C CYS A 258 -16.97 -7.08 7.86
N LEU A 259 -17.56 -7.49 6.73
CA LEU A 259 -18.46 -8.65 6.66
C LEU A 259 -17.75 -9.96 7.02
N ILE A 260 -16.54 -10.15 6.50
CA ILE A 260 -15.69 -11.32 6.79
C ILE A 260 -15.35 -11.38 8.28
N LEU A 261 -14.91 -10.25 8.88
CA LEU A 261 -14.61 -10.22 10.30
C LEU A 261 -15.86 -10.43 11.17
N ALA A 262 -16.96 -9.76 10.86
CA ALA A 262 -18.22 -9.87 11.61
C ALA A 262 -18.74 -11.31 11.61
N GLY A 263 -18.74 -11.96 10.44
CA GLY A 263 -19.16 -13.35 10.30
C GLY A 263 -18.21 -14.33 11.01
N ALA A 264 -16.90 -14.16 10.88
CA ALA A 264 -15.93 -15.06 11.51
C ALA A 264 -15.93 -14.95 13.05
N ALA A 265 -15.96 -13.73 13.58
CA ALA A 265 -16.02 -13.48 15.02
C ALA A 265 -17.38 -13.89 15.60
N GLY A 266 -18.47 -13.66 14.85
CA GLY A 266 -19.82 -14.08 15.21
C GLY A 266 -20.00 -15.61 15.23
N TRP A 267 -19.42 -16.32 14.25
CA TRP A 267 -19.38 -17.79 14.20
C TRP A 267 -18.71 -18.36 15.45
N GLU A 268 -17.50 -17.87 15.79
CA GLU A 268 -16.78 -18.32 16.98
C GLU A 268 -17.55 -17.98 18.28
N ALA A 269 -18.14 -16.79 18.37
CA ALA A 269 -18.95 -16.38 19.52
C ALA A 269 -20.22 -17.23 19.72
N SER A 270 -20.75 -17.83 18.65
CA SER A 270 -21.91 -18.72 18.71
C SER A 270 -21.56 -20.19 19.02
N GLY A 271 -20.29 -20.50 19.28
CA GLY A 271 -19.83 -21.88 19.46
C GLY A 271 -19.85 -22.71 18.18
N GLY A 272 -19.79 -22.04 17.02
CA GLY A 272 -19.83 -22.68 15.71
C GLY A 272 -18.78 -23.79 15.59
N PRO A 273 -19.13 -24.96 15.03
CA PRO A 273 -18.23 -26.10 14.99
C PRO A 273 -16.98 -25.76 14.20
N PHE A 274 -15.81 -25.95 14.83
CA PHE A 274 -14.55 -25.98 14.11
C PHE A 274 -14.35 -27.37 13.52
N PRO A 275 -13.80 -27.47 12.29
CA PRO A 275 -13.68 -28.75 11.63
C PRO A 275 -12.77 -29.72 12.44
N ARG A 276 -13.30 -30.92 12.70
CA ARG A 276 -12.74 -31.89 13.66
C ARG A 276 -11.74 -32.89 13.05
N GLY A 277 -11.64 -32.96 11.72
CA GLY A 277 -10.75 -33.87 11.01
C GLY A 277 -9.27 -33.63 11.32
N ARG A 278 -8.41 -34.67 11.19
CA ARG A 278 -6.96 -34.55 11.44
C ARG A 278 -6.33 -33.45 10.58
N LEU A 279 -6.64 -33.43 9.28
CA LEU A 279 -6.17 -32.41 8.34
C LEU A 279 -6.67 -31.01 8.73
N ALA A 280 -7.95 -30.87 9.05
CA ALA A 280 -8.52 -29.59 9.45
C ALA A 280 -7.88 -29.02 10.72
N ARG A 281 -7.59 -29.87 11.71
CA ARG A 281 -6.84 -29.47 12.91
C ARG A 281 -5.41 -29.06 12.59
N LEU A 282 -4.76 -29.76 11.65
CA LEU A 282 -3.42 -29.38 11.19
C LEU A 282 -3.46 -28.00 10.52
N LEU A 283 -4.36 -27.78 9.57
CA LEU A 283 -4.53 -26.50 8.88
C LEU A 283 -4.88 -25.36 9.85
N ALA A 284 -5.77 -25.60 10.82
CA ALA A 284 -6.08 -24.61 11.85
C ALA A 284 -4.87 -24.28 12.75
N ARG A 285 -4.03 -25.27 13.06
CA ARG A 285 -2.78 -25.06 13.82
C ARG A 285 -1.75 -24.27 13.00
N LEU A 286 -1.57 -24.62 11.72
CA LEU A 286 -0.65 -23.93 10.83
C LEU A 286 -1.11 -22.49 10.58
N GLY A 287 -2.39 -22.29 10.25
CA GLY A 287 -2.99 -20.97 10.11
C GLY A 287 -2.95 -20.14 11.39
N GLY A 288 -3.10 -20.77 12.56
CA GLY A 288 -2.90 -20.11 13.86
C GLY A 288 -1.46 -19.61 14.05
N ARG A 289 -0.46 -20.44 13.74
CA ARG A 289 0.97 -20.07 13.82
C ARG A 289 1.33 -18.96 12.83
N LEU A 290 0.84 -19.05 11.58
CA LEU A 290 1.00 -17.98 10.60
C LEU A 290 0.26 -16.70 11.02
N GLY A 291 -0.87 -16.83 11.71
CA GLY A 291 -1.60 -15.71 12.29
C GLY A 291 -0.81 -14.98 13.37
N ASP A 292 -0.12 -15.73 14.22
CA ASP A 292 0.80 -15.17 15.22
C ASP A 292 2.00 -14.49 14.52
N ALA A 293 2.59 -15.15 13.52
CA ALA A 293 3.69 -14.65 12.68
C ALA A 293 3.28 -13.68 11.55
N SER A 294 2.03 -13.21 11.51
CA SER A 294 1.52 -12.41 10.38
C SER A 294 2.24 -11.06 10.22
N TYR A 295 2.78 -10.51 11.31
CA TYR A 295 3.57 -9.27 11.25
C TYR A 295 4.95 -9.53 10.62
N SER A 296 5.64 -10.58 11.06
CA SER A 296 6.85 -11.08 10.42
C SER A 296 6.63 -11.36 8.93
N LEU A 297 5.53 -12.04 8.55
CA LEU A 297 5.20 -12.30 7.14
C LEU A 297 5.00 -11.00 6.35
N TYR A 298 4.28 -10.04 6.92
CA TYR A 298 4.05 -8.74 6.30
C TYR A 298 5.34 -7.96 6.05
N LEU A 299 6.30 -8.00 6.98
CA LEU A 299 7.57 -7.27 6.82
C LEU A 299 8.63 -8.03 6.01
N SER A 300 8.64 -9.37 6.05
CA SER A 300 9.69 -10.14 5.38
C SER A 300 9.38 -10.44 3.92
N HIS A 301 8.10 -10.51 3.51
CA HIS A 301 7.76 -11.00 2.17
C HIS A 301 8.40 -10.23 1.01
N PRO A 302 8.49 -8.87 0.98
CA PRO A 302 9.09 -8.21 -0.18
C PRO A 302 10.58 -8.52 -0.31
N LEU A 303 11.27 -8.65 0.83
CA LEU A 303 12.70 -9.01 0.87
C LEU A 303 12.91 -10.44 0.35
N VAL A 304 12.06 -11.37 0.78
CA VAL A 304 12.14 -12.77 0.36
C VAL A 304 11.79 -12.92 -1.13
N LEU A 305 10.75 -12.23 -1.61
CA LEU A 305 10.38 -12.25 -3.03
C LEU A 305 11.49 -11.64 -3.89
N ALA A 306 12.08 -10.52 -3.48
CA ALA A 306 13.21 -9.92 -4.20
C ALA A 306 14.42 -10.86 -4.26
N ALA A 307 14.77 -11.51 -3.14
CA ALA A 307 15.85 -12.49 -3.11
C ALA A 307 15.54 -13.74 -3.96
N LEU A 308 14.30 -14.22 -3.97
CA LEU A 308 13.92 -15.36 -4.82
C LEU A 308 13.95 -14.99 -6.30
N TRP A 309 13.55 -13.77 -6.66
CA TRP A 309 13.60 -13.31 -8.04
C TRP A 309 15.02 -13.31 -8.60
N THR A 310 16.02 -12.97 -7.77
CA THR A 310 17.43 -13.00 -8.18
C THR A 310 18.02 -14.41 -8.19
N LEU A 311 17.61 -15.29 -7.26
CA LEU A 311 18.12 -16.66 -7.15
C LEU A 311 17.49 -17.65 -8.13
N LEU A 312 16.25 -17.38 -8.56
CA LEU A 312 15.47 -18.22 -9.45
C LEU A 312 15.00 -17.41 -10.68
N PRO A 313 15.92 -16.88 -11.50
CA PRO A 313 15.55 -16.17 -12.71
C PRO A 313 14.84 -17.12 -13.69
N GLU A 314 13.96 -16.56 -14.51
CA GLU A 314 13.29 -17.24 -15.63
C GLU A 314 12.40 -18.45 -15.26
N GLN A 315 11.98 -18.58 -14.00
CA GLN A 315 11.05 -19.63 -13.63
C GLN A 315 9.63 -19.36 -14.14
N PRO A 316 8.86 -20.41 -14.51
CA PRO A 316 7.45 -20.25 -14.86
C PRO A 316 6.67 -19.60 -13.70
N PRO A 317 5.73 -18.68 -13.99
CA PRO A 317 4.94 -17.98 -12.96
C PRO A 317 4.34 -18.88 -11.86
N PRO A 318 3.76 -20.06 -12.17
CA PRO A 318 3.22 -20.93 -11.13
C PRO A 318 4.29 -21.50 -10.19
N VAL A 319 5.48 -21.80 -10.72
CA VAL A 319 6.61 -22.32 -9.92
C VAL A 319 7.10 -21.24 -8.98
N PHE A 320 7.30 -20.01 -9.49
CA PHE A 320 7.69 -18.88 -8.66
C PHE A 320 6.64 -18.58 -7.59
N ALA A 321 5.35 -18.66 -7.92
CA ALA A 321 4.28 -18.41 -6.97
C ALA A 321 4.27 -19.42 -5.81
N VAL A 322 4.38 -20.72 -6.09
CA VAL A 322 4.42 -21.76 -5.05
C VAL A 322 5.69 -21.63 -4.21
N ALA A 323 6.85 -21.50 -4.85
CA ALA A 323 8.13 -21.35 -4.16
C ALA A 323 8.15 -20.08 -3.28
N GLY A 324 7.70 -18.95 -3.83
CA GLY A 324 7.58 -17.66 -3.15
C GLY A 324 6.67 -17.72 -1.94
N ALA A 325 5.48 -18.32 -2.08
CA ALA A 325 4.55 -18.46 -0.97
C ALA A 325 5.12 -19.32 0.17
N LEU A 326 5.73 -20.47 -0.17
CA LEU A 326 6.32 -21.38 0.81
C LEU A 326 7.53 -20.77 1.52
N ALA A 327 8.43 -20.13 0.76
CA ALA A 327 9.60 -19.46 1.32
C ALA A 327 9.23 -18.29 2.23
N CYS A 328 8.30 -17.44 1.80
CA CYS A 328 7.82 -16.34 2.63
C CYS A 328 7.19 -16.83 3.94
N CYS A 329 6.36 -17.88 3.88
CA CYS A 329 5.78 -18.50 5.08
C CYS A 329 6.86 -19.08 6.00
N ALA A 330 7.86 -19.79 5.45
CA ALA A 330 8.94 -20.37 6.22
C ALA A 330 9.79 -19.29 6.91
N VAL A 331 10.25 -18.28 6.16
CA VAL A 331 11.04 -17.16 6.69
C VAL A 331 10.25 -16.38 7.73
N ALA A 332 8.95 -16.15 7.52
CA ALA A 332 8.10 -15.47 8.49
C ALA A 332 8.01 -16.23 9.81
N LEU A 333 7.83 -17.56 9.77
CA LEU A 333 7.77 -18.40 10.97
C LEU A 333 9.11 -18.43 11.71
N LEU A 334 10.23 -18.45 10.99
CA LEU A 334 11.58 -18.38 11.58
C LEU A 334 11.85 -17.00 12.20
N CYS A 335 11.55 -15.93 11.48
CA CYS A 335 11.66 -14.55 11.96
C CYS A 335 10.81 -14.34 13.21
N PHE A 336 9.57 -14.84 13.21
CA PHE A 336 8.69 -14.76 14.37
C PHE A 336 9.28 -15.46 15.59
N ALA A 337 9.73 -16.71 15.43
CA ALA A 337 10.22 -17.53 16.53
C ALA A 337 11.58 -17.06 17.09
N TRP A 338 12.46 -16.50 16.24
CA TRP A 338 13.85 -16.21 16.60
C TRP A 338 14.15 -14.72 16.78
N ILE A 339 13.33 -13.83 16.21
CA ILE A 339 13.54 -12.38 16.24
C ILE A 339 12.35 -11.69 16.89
N GLU A 340 11.16 -11.74 16.27
CA GLU A 340 9.99 -10.94 16.70
C GLU A 340 9.59 -11.25 18.14
N GLN A 341 9.34 -12.53 18.45
CA GLN A 341 8.85 -12.95 19.76
C GLN A 341 9.91 -12.75 20.86
N PRO A 342 11.17 -13.21 20.72
CA PRO A 342 12.18 -13.01 21.76
C PRO A 342 12.46 -11.54 22.05
N LEU A 343 12.49 -10.69 21.02
CA LEU A 343 12.71 -9.24 21.16
C LEU A 343 11.54 -8.58 21.88
N THR A 344 10.31 -8.94 21.52
CA THR A 344 9.10 -8.45 22.18
C THR A 344 9.06 -8.84 23.65
N ASP A 345 9.40 -10.09 23.97
CA ASP A 345 9.38 -10.60 25.34
C ASP A 345 10.47 -9.93 26.19
N ALA A 346 11.71 -9.80 25.68
CA ALA A 346 12.80 -9.12 26.37
C ALA A 346 12.49 -7.64 26.69
N LEU A 347 11.91 -6.91 25.73
CA LEU A 347 11.53 -5.50 25.92
C LEU A 347 10.35 -5.33 26.90
N ARG A 348 9.44 -6.31 26.98
CA ARG A 348 8.36 -6.33 27.98
C ARG A 348 8.88 -6.62 29.37
N GLU A 349 9.75 -7.60 29.51
CA GLU A 349 10.39 -7.96 30.79
C GLU A 349 11.20 -6.79 31.36
N GLY A 350 11.96 -6.08 30.53
CA GLY A 350 12.70 -4.89 30.93
C GLY A 350 11.81 -3.76 31.48
N ARG A 351 10.55 -3.69 31.02
CA ARG A 351 9.55 -2.72 31.52
C ARG A 351 8.93 -3.12 32.86
N THR A 352 8.81 -4.43 33.13
CA THR A 352 8.26 -4.95 34.40
C THR A 352 9.33 -5.15 35.47
N GLY A 353 10.59 -5.38 35.07
CA GLY A 353 11.72 -5.68 35.95
C GLY A 353 12.27 -4.50 36.76
N TRP A 354 11.74 -3.28 36.58
CA TRP A 354 12.06 -2.13 37.44
C TRP A 354 11.21 -2.06 38.73
N ARG A 355 10.27 -3.00 38.93
CA ARG A 355 9.43 -3.08 40.16
C ARG A 355 9.54 -4.40 40.95
N GLY A 356 10.53 -5.24 40.70
CA GLY A 356 10.73 -6.42 41.54
C GLY A 356 11.87 -7.29 41.05
N GLY A 357 12.88 -7.48 41.89
CA GLY A 357 13.99 -8.37 41.62
C GLY A 357 13.52 -9.81 41.46
N ALA A 358 13.61 -10.32 40.24
CA ALA A 358 13.61 -11.75 39.97
C ALA A 358 14.73 -12.04 38.97
N ALA A 359 15.56 -13.03 39.31
CA ALA A 359 16.81 -13.34 38.62
C ALA A 359 16.60 -13.74 37.14
N PRO A 360 17.49 -13.32 36.23
CA PRO A 360 17.25 -13.44 34.79
C PRO A 360 17.64 -14.81 34.23
N ARG A 361 16.85 -15.35 33.29
CA ARG A 361 17.21 -16.50 32.42
C ARG A 361 18.29 -16.08 31.41
N ARG A 362 19.48 -15.75 31.90
CA ARG A 362 20.69 -15.39 31.14
C ARG A 362 21.36 -16.65 30.58
N ALA A 363 20.89 -17.18 29.45
CA ALA A 363 21.69 -18.15 28.69
C ALA A 363 21.39 -18.17 27.19
N ARG A 364 20.16 -17.83 26.76
CA ARG A 364 19.78 -17.92 25.34
C ARG A 364 19.97 -16.64 24.53
N ALA A 365 19.75 -15.47 25.14
CA ALA A 365 19.80 -14.17 24.45
C ALA A 365 21.21 -13.79 23.94
N ARG A 366 22.27 -14.13 24.68
CA ARG A 366 23.66 -13.77 24.31
C ARG A 366 24.21 -14.57 23.13
N ARG A 367 23.72 -15.79 22.87
CA ARG A 367 24.13 -16.60 21.70
C ARG A 367 23.34 -16.23 20.43
N ILE A 368 22.13 -15.68 20.58
CA ILE A 368 21.25 -15.32 19.44
C ILE A 368 21.66 -13.98 18.83
N MET A 369 22.10 -13.02 19.65
CA MET A 369 22.55 -11.70 19.17
C MET A 369 23.85 -11.79 18.34
N ALA A 370 24.73 -12.76 18.65
CA ALA A 370 25.91 -13.06 17.84
C ALA A 370 25.57 -13.81 16.54
N GLY A 371 24.53 -14.66 16.53
CA GLY A 371 24.07 -15.40 15.35
C GLY A 371 23.28 -14.55 14.34
N ALA A 372 22.47 -13.59 14.82
CA ALA A 372 21.73 -12.68 13.95
C ALA A 372 22.64 -11.68 13.21
N VAL A 373 23.72 -11.22 13.86
CA VAL A 373 24.75 -10.39 13.21
C VAL A 373 25.57 -11.20 12.21
N ALA A 374 25.84 -12.48 12.48
CA ALA A 374 26.57 -13.36 11.55
C ALA A 374 25.76 -13.72 10.29
N LEU A 375 24.43 -13.93 10.40
CA LEU A 375 23.56 -14.16 9.24
C LEU A 375 23.32 -12.91 8.38
N ILE A 376 23.37 -11.72 8.98
CA ILE A 376 23.34 -10.44 8.26
C ILE A 376 24.69 -10.16 7.58
N ALA A 377 25.81 -10.60 8.16
CA ALA A 377 27.14 -10.44 7.57
C ALA A 377 27.45 -11.44 6.44
N LEU A 378 26.87 -12.66 6.48
CA LEU A 378 27.13 -13.71 5.49
C LEU A 378 26.35 -13.55 4.17
N GLY A 379 25.41 -12.60 4.09
CA GLY A 379 24.81 -12.15 2.82
C GLY A 379 25.55 -10.96 2.18
N GLY A 380 26.57 -10.40 2.86
CA GLY A 380 27.27 -9.17 2.45
C GLY A 380 28.60 -9.38 1.72
N ALA A 381 29.01 -10.62 1.46
CA ALA A 381 30.30 -10.92 0.83
C ALA A 381 30.11 -11.87 -0.35
N GLY A 382 29.74 -11.34 -1.51
CA GLY A 382 29.71 -12.13 -2.73
C GLY A 382 28.82 -11.57 -3.84
N SER A 383 29.10 -10.36 -4.30
CA SER A 383 28.99 -9.92 -5.71
C SER A 383 29.23 -8.42 -5.76
N GLY A 384 30.48 -8.03 -5.98
CA GLY A 384 30.80 -6.66 -6.38
C GLY A 384 30.12 -6.38 -7.71
N LEU A 385 29.10 -5.53 -7.68
CA LEU A 385 28.49 -5.01 -8.90
C LEU A 385 29.48 -3.99 -9.48
N MET A 386 30.28 -4.46 -10.44
CA MET A 386 31.13 -3.63 -11.29
C MET A 386 30.27 -2.61 -12.04
N LEU A 387 30.22 -1.38 -11.54
CA LEU A 387 29.87 -0.21 -12.33
C LEU A 387 31.09 0.13 -13.20
N ALA A 388 31.08 -0.36 -14.44
CA ALA A 388 31.99 0.13 -15.47
C ALA A 388 31.61 1.58 -15.79
N GLY A 389 32.43 2.51 -15.31
CA GLY A 389 32.35 3.91 -15.68
C GLY A 389 32.79 4.13 -17.12
N SER A 390 32.05 4.93 -17.86
CA SER A 390 32.59 5.72 -18.96
C SER A 390 32.49 7.20 -18.57
N ARG A 391 33.67 7.80 -18.35
CA ARG A 391 33.86 9.23 -18.15
C ARG A 391 33.44 9.97 -19.42
N THR A 392 32.66 11.04 -19.29
CA THR A 392 32.79 12.23 -20.14
C THR A 392 32.53 13.50 -19.32
N HIS A 393 33.32 14.53 -19.61
CA HIS A 393 33.48 15.80 -18.89
C HIS A 393 32.29 16.79 -19.07
N PRO A 394 32.24 17.89 -18.28
CA PRO A 394 31.05 18.71 -18.09
C PRO A 394 30.81 19.78 -19.17
N ALA A 395 29.58 20.31 -19.10
CA ALA A 395 28.91 21.29 -19.93
C ALA A 395 29.67 22.57 -20.31
N THR A 396 29.37 23.10 -21.51
CA THR A 396 29.08 24.52 -21.74
C THR A 396 28.04 24.65 -22.86
N GLY A 397 27.03 25.53 -22.72
CA GLY A 397 26.05 25.76 -23.78
C GLY A 397 24.75 26.46 -23.36
N ALA A 398 24.89 27.73 -22.98
CA ALA A 398 23.93 28.85 -22.97
C ALA A 398 22.41 28.62 -23.15
N ALA A 399 21.68 29.29 -22.26
CA ALA A 399 20.28 29.67 -22.38
C ALA A 399 19.96 30.43 -23.67
N ASN A 400 18.73 30.27 -24.18
CA ASN A 400 18.03 31.32 -24.93
C ASN A 400 16.51 31.19 -24.77
N GLY A 401 15.87 32.33 -24.53
CA GLY A 401 14.44 32.51 -24.25
C GLY A 401 13.51 32.37 -25.47
N PRO A 402 12.22 32.74 -25.32
CA PRO A 402 11.15 32.28 -26.20
C PRO A 402 11.04 33.13 -27.46
N ALA A 403 11.02 32.50 -28.63
CA ALA A 403 10.64 33.13 -29.88
C ALA A 403 9.13 32.95 -30.11
N SER A 404 8.39 34.04 -29.96
CA SER A 404 7.01 34.23 -30.40
C SER A 404 6.95 34.58 -31.89
N GLY A 405 6.12 33.85 -32.66
CA GLY A 405 5.73 34.22 -34.02
C GLY A 405 4.83 33.16 -34.67
N PRO A 406 3.71 33.52 -35.32
CA PRO A 406 2.78 32.56 -35.91
C PRO A 406 3.21 32.21 -37.35
N GLY A 407 3.79 31.02 -37.53
CA GLY A 407 4.02 30.39 -38.83
C GLY A 407 2.81 29.57 -39.30
N PRO A 408 2.65 29.34 -40.62
CA PRO A 408 1.38 28.94 -41.24
C PRO A 408 0.94 27.51 -40.86
N LEU A 409 -0.38 27.33 -40.81
CA LEU A 409 -1.12 26.10 -40.49
C LEU A 409 -0.78 24.91 -41.40
N ARG A 410 0.34 24.22 -41.18
CA ARG A 410 0.62 22.86 -41.66
C ARG A 410 1.63 22.18 -40.73
N GLY A 411 1.21 21.73 -39.54
CA GLY A 411 2.19 21.33 -38.53
C GLY A 411 1.74 20.23 -37.61
N CYS A 412 2.61 19.23 -37.45
CA CYS A 412 2.60 18.31 -36.34
C CYS A 412 2.90 19.05 -35.03
N THR A 413 2.28 18.63 -33.92
CA THR A 413 2.61 19.13 -32.59
C THR A 413 2.94 17.95 -31.65
N ILE A 414 4.02 18.06 -30.88
CA ILE A 414 4.40 17.13 -29.82
C ILE A 414 4.13 17.78 -28.48
N LEU A 415 3.43 17.06 -27.62
CA LEU A 415 2.99 17.50 -26.31
C LEU A 415 3.53 16.56 -25.26
N GLY A 416 4.10 17.11 -24.18
CA GLY A 416 4.25 16.34 -22.96
C GLY A 416 5.52 16.56 -22.15
N ASP A 417 6.12 15.47 -21.69
CA ASP A 417 7.22 15.48 -20.73
C ASP A 417 8.61 15.27 -21.36
N SER A 418 9.54 14.65 -20.61
CA SER A 418 10.88 14.30 -21.08
C SER A 418 10.89 13.32 -22.24
N ILE A 419 9.90 12.42 -22.35
CA ILE A 419 9.82 11.47 -23.47
C ILE A 419 9.39 12.22 -24.74
N ALA A 420 8.42 13.14 -24.63
CA ALA A 420 8.04 14.04 -25.71
C ALA A 420 9.23 14.91 -26.17
N ALA A 421 9.96 15.49 -25.21
CA ALA A 421 11.16 16.28 -25.48
C ALA A 421 12.25 15.43 -26.17
N GLY A 422 12.45 14.19 -25.75
CA GLY A 422 13.38 13.26 -26.38
C GLY A 422 13.02 12.95 -27.82
N LEU A 423 11.74 12.65 -28.07
CA LEU A 423 11.21 12.34 -29.40
C LEU A 423 11.32 13.53 -30.36
N SER A 424 11.17 14.76 -29.87
CA SER A 424 11.22 15.97 -30.71
C SER A 424 12.48 16.08 -31.58
N ARG A 425 13.60 15.51 -31.11
CA ARG A 425 14.87 15.47 -31.85
C ARG A 425 14.79 14.64 -33.13
N MET A 426 13.89 13.66 -33.20
CA MET A 426 13.71 12.79 -34.37
C MET A 426 12.68 13.32 -35.36
N VAL A 427 11.89 14.31 -34.96
CA VAL A 427 10.79 14.89 -35.75
C VAL A 427 10.84 16.43 -35.65
N PRO A 428 11.92 17.05 -36.16
CA PRO A 428 12.21 18.48 -35.97
C PRO A 428 11.19 19.41 -36.65
N ALA A 429 10.36 18.88 -37.56
CA ALA A 429 9.27 19.60 -38.19
C ALA A 429 8.04 19.79 -37.28
N CYS A 430 7.97 19.10 -36.14
CA CYS A 430 6.87 19.22 -35.18
C CYS A 430 7.10 20.40 -34.22
N ARG A 431 6.04 21.18 -33.95
CA ARG A 431 6.03 22.14 -32.84
C ARG A 431 6.13 21.40 -31.52
N VAL A 432 7.05 21.80 -30.65
CA VAL A 432 7.27 21.14 -29.36
C VAL A 432 6.64 21.96 -28.24
N LEU A 433 5.67 21.36 -27.55
CA LEU A 433 5.06 21.85 -26.32
C LEU A 433 5.34 20.83 -25.22
N ALA A 434 6.60 20.73 -24.81
CA ALA A 434 7.03 19.74 -23.82
C ALA A 434 8.03 20.31 -22.83
N ARG A 435 7.99 19.85 -21.58
CA ARG A 435 9.01 20.13 -20.56
C ARG A 435 9.28 18.87 -19.72
N PRO A 436 10.56 18.51 -19.49
CA PRO A 436 10.90 17.39 -18.61
C PRO A 436 10.24 17.51 -17.24
N GLY A 437 9.74 16.38 -16.72
CA GLY A 437 9.15 16.27 -15.38
C GLY A 437 7.68 16.67 -15.25
N LEU A 438 7.02 17.17 -16.31
CA LEU A 438 5.61 17.56 -16.20
C LEU A 438 4.68 16.36 -15.96
N THR A 439 3.77 16.53 -15.00
CA THR A 439 2.56 15.72 -14.86
C THR A 439 1.47 16.19 -15.85
N SER A 440 0.44 15.36 -16.07
CA SER A 440 -0.73 15.73 -16.90
C SER A 440 -1.50 16.92 -16.34
N ALA A 441 -1.55 17.08 -15.01
CA ALA A 441 -2.18 18.20 -14.34
C ALA A 441 -1.40 19.51 -14.57
N GLU A 442 -0.08 19.48 -14.33
CA GLU A 442 0.79 20.64 -14.54
C GLU A 442 0.87 21.04 -16.02
N TYR A 443 0.83 20.06 -16.93
CA TYR A 443 0.80 20.33 -18.37
C TYR A 443 -0.36 21.24 -18.75
N ARG A 444 -1.57 20.93 -18.25
CA ARG A 444 -2.78 21.72 -18.53
C ARG A 444 -2.70 23.15 -17.99
N GLN A 445 -1.98 23.36 -16.90
CA GLN A 445 -1.75 24.70 -16.34
C GLN A 445 -0.68 25.46 -17.12
N ALA A 446 0.40 24.77 -17.52
CA ALA A 446 1.54 25.37 -18.21
C ALA A 446 1.25 25.70 -19.68
N PHE A 447 0.36 24.97 -20.34
CA PHE A 447 0.02 25.12 -21.75
C PHE A 447 -1.50 25.29 -21.96
N PRO A 448 -2.09 26.40 -21.50
CA PRO A 448 -3.51 26.66 -21.72
C PRO A 448 -3.78 27.01 -23.19
N GLY A 449 -4.77 26.36 -23.79
CA GLY A 449 -5.23 26.66 -25.15
C GLY A 449 -5.59 25.44 -25.98
N ALA A 450 -6.30 25.68 -27.08
CA ALA A 450 -6.61 24.63 -28.05
C ALA A 450 -5.39 24.35 -28.93
N ILE A 451 -5.11 23.07 -29.16
CA ILE A 451 -4.03 22.62 -30.06
C ILE A 451 -4.66 22.15 -31.37
N GLY A 452 -4.43 22.88 -32.46
CA GLY A 452 -4.87 22.50 -33.81
C GLY A 452 -3.70 22.01 -34.67
N GLY A 453 -3.98 21.17 -35.67
CA GLY A 453 -2.95 20.69 -36.61
C GLY A 453 -3.36 19.45 -37.38
N GLN A 454 -2.42 18.87 -38.15
CA GLN A 454 -2.66 17.59 -38.83
C GLN A 454 -2.43 16.40 -37.88
N VAL A 455 -1.36 16.47 -37.08
CA VAL A 455 -0.96 15.41 -36.16
C VAL A 455 -0.67 16.00 -34.79
N ALA A 456 -1.21 15.39 -33.73
CA ALA A 456 -0.82 15.66 -32.35
C ALA A 456 -0.24 14.39 -31.71
N ILE A 457 0.95 14.49 -31.15
CA ILE A 457 1.63 13.38 -30.47
C ILE A 457 1.70 13.72 -28.99
N ILE A 458 1.18 12.85 -28.13
CA ILE A 458 1.03 13.12 -26.71
C ILE A 458 1.84 12.09 -25.92
N SER A 459 2.73 12.56 -25.05
CA SER A 459 3.48 11.72 -24.11
C SER A 459 3.44 12.36 -22.72
N LEU A 460 2.40 12.01 -21.98
CA LEU A 460 2.13 12.47 -20.62
C LEU A 460 1.65 11.29 -19.78
N GLY A 461 1.76 11.43 -18.45
CA GLY A 461 1.40 10.39 -17.51
C GLY A 461 2.59 9.66 -16.90
N ALA A 462 3.80 9.77 -17.50
CA ALA A 462 4.98 9.11 -16.93
C ALA A 462 5.35 9.66 -15.54
N ASN A 463 5.09 10.95 -15.31
CA ASN A 463 5.30 11.63 -14.05
C ASN A 463 4.02 11.78 -13.23
N ASP A 464 2.93 11.09 -13.58
CA ASP A 464 1.68 11.23 -12.81
C ASP A 464 1.73 10.26 -11.62
N TRP A 465 1.82 10.80 -10.41
CA TRP A 465 1.89 10.02 -9.18
C TRP A 465 0.68 10.23 -8.26
N GLN A 466 -0.14 11.27 -8.51
CA GLN A 466 -1.37 11.59 -7.78
C GLN A 466 -2.40 12.30 -8.69
N GLY A 467 -3.70 12.07 -8.42
CA GLY A 467 -4.83 12.73 -9.10
C GLY A 467 -5.49 11.88 -10.21
N ASP A 468 -6.58 12.39 -10.79
CA ASP A 468 -7.27 11.73 -11.90
C ASP A 468 -6.50 11.92 -13.21
N THR A 469 -5.38 11.19 -13.39
CA THR A 469 -4.62 11.17 -14.66
C THR A 469 -5.54 10.96 -15.86
N GLU A 470 -6.46 10.00 -15.79
CA GLU A 470 -7.42 9.76 -16.86
C GLU A 470 -8.29 11.00 -17.15
N TRP A 471 -8.75 11.71 -16.11
CA TRP A 471 -9.55 12.92 -16.28
C TRP A 471 -8.71 14.06 -16.88
N ASN A 472 -7.49 14.28 -16.40
CA ASN A 472 -6.61 15.30 -16.94
C ASN A 472 -6.27 15.06 -18.41
N LEU A 473 -5.94 13.82 -18.76
CA LEU A 473 -5.67 13.44 -20.14
C LEU A 473 -6.92 13.54 -21.02
N LEU A 474 -8.11 13.20 -20.49
CA LEU A 474 -9.39 13.38 -21.20
C LEU A 474 -9.69 14.86 -21.46
N GLU A 475 -9.53 15.73 -20.47
CA GLU A 475 -9.73 17.17 -20.64
C GLU A 475 -8.71 17.78 -21.60
N LEU A 476 -7.43 17.38 -21.51
CA LEU A 476 -6.43 17.76 -22.50
C LEU A 476 -6.84 17.30 -23.90
N ARG A 477 -7.31 16.07 -24.05
CA ARG A 477 -7.73 15.54 -25.35
C ARG A 477 -8.88 16.34 -25.97
N ARG A 478 -9.78 16.90 -25.16
CA ARG A 478 -10.88 17.77 -25.61
C ARG A 478 -10.40 19.11 -26.18
N THR A 479 -9.22 19.60 -25.79
CA THR A 479 -8.65 20.83 -26.35
C THR A 479 -7.91 20.58 -27.67
N ILE A 480 -7.68 19.33 -28.05
CA ILE A 480 -6.94 18.95 -29.27
C ILE A 480 -7.88 18.78 -30.47
N ARG A 481 -7.66 19.61 -31.48
CA ARG A 481 -8.36 19.66 -32.78
C ARG A 481 -7.39 19.25 -33.90
N ALA A 482 -6.79 18.07 -33.78
CA ALA A 482 -5.88 17.50 -34.78
C ALA A 482 -6.55 16.41 -35.61
N GLY A 483 -6.16 16.28 -36.88
CA GLY A 483 -6.69 15.26 -37.79
C GLY A 483 -6.32 13.83 -37.38
N GLN A 484 -5.14 13.64 -36.81
CA GLN A 484 -4.71 12.40 -36.17
C GLN A 484 -4.07 12.70 -34.81
N VAL A 485 -4.34 11.84 -33.84
CA VAL A 485 -3.75 11.91 -32.49
C VAL A 485 -3.08 10.59 -32.19
N VAL A 486 -1.84 10.67 -31.68
CA VAL A 486 -1.02 9.51 -31.32
C VAL A 486 -0.59 9.65 -29.87
N TRP A 487 -0.90 8.66 -29.05
CA TRP A 487 -0.48 8.57 -27.66
C TRP A 487 0.74 7.67 -27.54
N LEU A 488 1.80 8.17 -26.90
CA LEU A 488 2.89 7.32 -26.44
C LEU A 488 2.50 6.73 -25.09
N LEU A 489 2.54 5.40 -24.99
CA LEU A 489 2.24 4.70 -23.75
C LEU A 489 3.55 4.45 -23.00
N PRO A 490 3.84 5.23 -21.93
CA PRO A 490 5.14 5.19 -21.28
C PRO A 490 5.34 3.89 -20.52
N ASN A 491 6.59 3.44 -20.41
CA ASN A 491 6.94 2.24 -19.65
C ASN A 491 6.98 2.53 -18.14
N VAL A 492 5.81 2.79 -17.55
CA VAL A 492 5.65 3.00 -16.11
C VAL A 492 5.12 1.76 -15.42
N HIS A 493 5.62 1.50 -14.20
CA HIS A 493 5.16 0.39 -13.36
C HIS A 493 3.70 0.52 -12.91
N HIS A 494 3.13 1.73 -12.96
CA HIS A 494 1.71 1.97 -12.67
C HIS A 494 0.83 1.59 -13.86
N LEU A 495 0.35 0.34 -13.88
CA LEU A 495 -0.57 -0.18 -14.91
C LEU A 495 -1.86 0.65 -15.04
N GLY A 496 -2.31 1.32 -13.97
CA GLY A 496 -3.48 2.21 -13.99
C GLY A 496 -3.33 3.42 -14.93
N ILE A 497 -2.12 4.00 -15.01
CA ILE A 497 -1.81 5.13 -15.91
C ILE A 497 -1.83 4.66 -17.36
N ARG A 498 -1.15 3.55 -17.64
CA ARG A 498 -1.12 2.95 -18.97
C ARG A 498 -2.54 2.61 -19.44
N ALA A 499 -3.33 1.97 -18.58
CA ALA A 499 -4.72 1.66 -18.87
C ALA A 499 -5.58 2.93 -19.04
N GLY A 500 -5.32 3.99 -18.27
CA GLY A 500 -5.98 5.29 -18.40
C GLY A 500 -5.72 5.95 -19.76
N ILE A 501 -4.45 6.02 -20.18
CA ILE A 501 -4.06 6.52 -21.51
C ILE A 501 -4.74 5.72 -22.62
N ALA A 502 -4.71 4.38 -22.53
CA ALA A 502 -5.35 3.51 -23.51
C ALA A 502 -6.88 3.70 -23.56
N ARG A 503 -7.54 3.91 -22.43
CA ARG A 503 -8.98 4.22 -22.37
C ARG A 503 -9.31 5.57 -23.00
N VAL A 504 -8.53 6.62 -22.72
CA VAL A 504 -8.73 7.94 -23.34
C VAL A 504 -8.54 7.84 -24.85
N ALA A 505 -7.44 7.22 -25.30
CA ALA A 505 -7.18 7.02 -26.73
C ALA A 505 -8.32 6.24 -27.41
N GLY A 506 -8.74 5.12 -26.81
CA GLY A 506 -9.82 4.27 -27.34
C GLY A 506 -11.17 4.99 -27.44
N ARG A 507 -11.52 5.85 -26.48
CA ARG A 507 -12.76 6.67 -26.52
C ARG A 507 -12.78 7.67 -27.68
N HIS A 508 -11.61 8.11 -28.14
CA HIS A 508 -11.48 9.11 -29.20
C HIS A 508 -11.04 8.52 -30.56
N GLY A 509 -10.82 7.20 -30.64
CA GLY A 509 -10.32 6.54 -31.84
C GLY A 509 -8.87 6.93 -32.17
N ASP A 510 -8.11 7.37 -31.17
CA ASP A 510 -6.72 7.80 -31.33
C ASP A 510 -5.77 6.59 -31.42
N ALA A 511 -4.63 6.76 -32.08
CA ALA A 511 -3.60 5.72 -32.16
C ALA A 511 -2.77 5.66 -30.87
N VAL A 512 -2.26 4.47 -30.52
CA VAL A 512 -1.38 4.26 -29.36
C VAL A 512 -0.11 3.55 -29.81
N ILE A 513 1.04 4.06 -29.36
CA ILE A 513 2.35 3.43 -29.55
C ILE A 513 2.89 3.05 -28.18
N ASP A 514 3.05 1.74 -27.94
CA ASP A 514 3.68 1.24 -26.73
C ASP A 514 5.19 1.44 -26.76
N THR A 515 5.73 2.14 -25.76
CA THR A 515 7.17 2.43 -25.70
C THR A 515 7.97 1.38 -24.93
N THR A 516 7.32 0.40 -24.28
CA THR A 516 7.99 -0.60 -23.43
C THR A 516 9.11 -1.37 -24.14
N ALA A 517 8.95 -1.68 -25.43
CA ALA A 517 9.98 -2.40 -26.20
C ALA A 517 11.16 -1.53 -26.64
N PHE A 518 11.14 -0.23 -26.35
CA PHE A 518 12.08 0.75 -26.89
C PHE A 518 12.88 1.51 -25.83
N VAL A 519 12.64 1.24 -24.53
CA VAL A 519 13.27 1.94 -23.41
C VAL A 519 14.74 1.54 -23.22
N GLY A 520 15.55 2.52 -22.81
CA GLY A 520 16.94 2.35 -22.47
C GLY A 520 17.15 1.83 -21.05
N SER A 521 18.37 1.99 -20.53
CA SER A 521 18.80 1.47 -19.23
C SER A 521 18.08 2.08 -18.02
N ASP A 522 17.45 3.25 -18.18
CA ASP A 522 16.64 3.88 -17.14
C ASP A 522 15.22 3.26 -17.03
N GLY A 523 14.87 2.36 -17.95
CA GLY A 523 13.59 1.66 -17.97
C GLY A 523 12.39 2.55 -18.29
N LEU A 524 12.59 3.84 -18.62
CA LEU A 524 11.51 4.80 -18.83
C LEU A 524 11.63 5.53 -20.17
N HIS A 525 12.82 6.03 -20.51
CA HIS A 525 13.04 6.81 -21.72
C HIS A 525 13.47 5.89 -22.86
N PRO A 526 12.87 6.03 -24.06
CA PRO A 526 13.40 5.36 -25.24
C PRO A 526 14.88 5.67 -25.46
N ASP A 527 15.66 4.67 -25.88
CA ASP A 527 17.05 4.92 -26.28
C ASP A 527 17.10 5.59 -27.68
N GLY A 528 18.30 5.89 -28.17
CA GLY A 528 18.45 6.54 -29.48
C GLY A 528 17.87 5.71 -30.65
N ALA A 529 17.91 4.38 -30.57
CA ALA A 529 17.30 3.51 -31.58
C ALA A 529 15.78 3.43 -31.40
N GLY A 530 15.31 3.36 -30.16
CA GLY A 530 13.93 3.39 -29.75
C GLY A 530 13.19 4.63 -30.23
N TYR A 531 13.77 5.82 -30.03
CA TYR A 531 13.18 7.06 -30.55
C TYR A 531 13.07 7.07 -32.09
N ARG A 532 14.05 6.51 -32.81
CA ARG A 532 13.96 6.37 -34.28
C ARG A 532 12.85 5.42 -34.71
N MET A 533 12.69 4.30 -34.00
CA MET A 533 11.62 3.33 -34.27
C MET A 533 10.23 3.90 -33.97
N ILE A 534 10.10 4.65 -32.88
CA ILE A 534 8.86 5.38 -32.55
C ILE A 534 8.57 6.40 -33.65
N ALA A 535 9.55 7.23 -34.03
CA ALA A 535 9.39 8.25 -35.06
C ALA A 535 8.96 7.66 -36.42
N ALA A 536 9.49 6.49 -36.79
CA ALA A 536 9.13 5.81 -38.02
C ALA A 536 7.66 5.34 -38.10
N ARG A 537 7.00 5.19 -36.94
CA ARG A 537 5.58 4.80 -36.84
C ARG A 537 4.63 6.00 -36.78
N LEU A 538 5.15 7.21 -36.69
CA LEU A 538 4.33 8.41 -36.61
C LEU A 538 3.88 8.84 -38.01
N PRO A 539 2.65 9.35 -38.15
CA PRO A 539 2.10 9.81 -39.43
C PRO A 539 2.59 11.22 -39.79
N VAL A 540 3.89 11.47 -39.67
CA VAL A 540 4.52 12.77 -39.97
C VAL A 540 5.42 12.68 -41.20
N PRO A 541 5.54 13.77 -41.99
CA PRO A 541 6.51 13.85 -43.07
C PRO A 541 7.92 13.63 -42.50
N GLN A 542 8.58 12.55 -42.93
CA GLN A 542 9.97 12.31 -42.54
C GLN A 542 10.89 13.26 -43.30
N ALA A 543 11.85 13.87 -42.61
CA ALA A 543 12.89 14.63 -43.28
C ALA A 543 13.64 13.70 -44.24
N ALA A 544 13.71 14.07 -45.52
CA ALA A 544 14.57 13.38 -46.48
C ALA A 544 16.01 13.41 -45.92
N ARG A 545 16.65 12.25 -45.88
CA ARG A 545 17.99 12.04 -45.29
C ARG A 545 19.07 12.89 -45.93
#